data_AF-A0A0Q5QN46-F1
#
_entry.id   AF-A0A0Q5QN46-F1
#
_cell.length_a   1.000
_cell.length_b   1.000
_cell.length_c   1.000
_cell.angle_alpha   90.00
_cell.angle_beta   90.00
_cell.angle_gamma   90.00
#
_symmetry.space_group_name_H-M   'P 1'
#
loop_
_entity.id
_entity.type
_entity.pdbx_description
1 polymer ?
#
loop_
_entity_poly.entity_id
_entity_poly.type
_entity_poly.pdbx_seq_one_letter_code
_entity_poly.pdbx_strand_id
1 'polypeptide(L)'
;MTDAGDVQALPQPPRWLMTPDNVVYVGMAAWLIATIVIAATGIGSTSTLVSAIIGLVVGVFGTTIFTVQRRASRRGDRAAQRGLN
;
A
#
# COMPACT_ATOMS: atom_id res chain seq x y z
N MET A 1 36.94 22.20 -8.30
CA MET A 1 36.79 21.76 -6.90
C MET A 1 35.52 22.39 -6.36
N THR A 2 34.37 21.96 -6.88
CA THR A 2 33.04 22.51 -6.56
C THR A 2 32.37 21.59 -5.56
N ASP A 3 31.79 22.21 -4.53
CA ASP A 3 30.96 21.64 -3.46
C ASP A 3 30.35 20.29 -3.81
N ALA A 4 30.78 19.25 -3.12
CA ALA A 4 29.91 18.12 -2.83
C ALA A 4 28.82 18.68 -1.90
N GLY A 5 27.79 19.26 -2.51
CA GLY A 5 26.68 19.87 -1.79
C GLY A 5 26.23 18.93 -0.68
N ASP A 6 26.24 19.45 0.55
CA ASP A 6 25.83 18.75 1.75
C ASP A 6 24.54 18.00 1.44
N VAL A 7 24.64 16.67 1.32
CA VAL A 7 23.48 15.78 1.21
C VAL A 7 22.78 15.88 2.55
N GLN A 8 21.85 16.83 2.63
CA GLN A 8 21.04 17.09 3.80
C GLN A 8 20.40 15.77 4.20
N ALA A 9 20.87 15.21 5.33
CA ALA A 9 20.42 13.91 5.80
C ALA A 9 18.92 14.01 6.09
N LEU A 10 18.10 13.56 5.15
CA LEU A 10 16.66 13.55 5.30
C LEU A 10 16.32 12.75 6.56
N PRO A 11 15.48 13.28 7.47
CA PRO A 11 15.01 12.53 8.61
C PRO A 11 14.42 11.20 8.14
N GLN A 12 15.00 10.10 8.58
CA GLN A 12 14.53 8.77 8.20
C GLN A 12 13.15 8.56 8.83
N PRO A 13 12.08 8.34 8.03
CA PRO A 13 10.78 8.05 8.60
C PRO A 13 10.84 6.77 9.45
N PRO A 14 9.93 6.62 10.43
CA PRO A 14 10.01 5.54 11.39
C PRO A 14 9.91 4.17 10.69
N ARG A 15 10.75 3.24 11.14
CA ARG A 15 10.98 1.93 10.49
C ARG A 15 9.71 1.11 10.21
N TRP A 16 8.68 1.25 11.04
CA TRP A 16 7.41 0.54 10.85
C TRP A 16 6.65 1.01 9.61
N LEU A 17 6.83 2.28 9.20
CA LEU A 17 6.23 2.85 7.99
C LEU A 17 7.01 2.48 6.73
N MET A 18 8.29 2.11 6.88
CA MET A 18 9.14 1.65 5.77
C MET A 18 8.94 0.17 5.42
N THR A 19 8.16 -0.58 6.21
CA THR A 19 7.89 -1.98 5.89
C THR A 19 6.75 -2.04 4.87
N PRO A 20 6.96 -2.53 3.64
CA PRO A 20 5.97 -2.46 2.57
C PRO A 20 4.67 -3.20 2.93
N ASP A 21 4.78 -4.28 3.71
CA ASP A 21 3.63 -5.04 4.20
C ASP A 21 2.67 -4.16 5.02
N ASN A 22 3.20 -3.29 5.88
CA ASN A 22 2.39 -2.47 6.78
C ASN A 22 1.61 -1.40 6.01
N VAL A 23 2.24 -0.75 5.02
CA VAL A 23 1.61 0.31 4.24
C VAL A 23 0.38 -0.21 3.48
N VAL A 24 0.49 -1.39 2.87
CA VAL A 24 -0.62 -2.02 2.14
C VAL A 24 -1.80 -2.33 3.07
N TYR A 25 -1.53 -2.95 4.22
CA TYR A 25 -2.59 -3.28 5.17
C TYR A 25 -3.25 -2.04 5.78
N VAL A 26 -2.48 -0.99 6.09
CA VAL A 26 -3.02 0.28 6.61
C VAL A 26 -3.90 0.96 5.57
N GLY A 27 -3.47 1.02 4.31
CA GLY A 27 -4.28 1.59 3.23
C GLY A 27 -5.60 0.82 3.02
N MET A 28 -5.54 -0.50 3.04
CA MET A 28 -6.73 -1.35 2.93
C MET A 28 -7.70 -1.16 4.11
N ALA A 29 -7.18 -1.09 5.34
CA ALA A 29 -7.98 -0.83 6.53
C ALA A 29 -8.66 0.55 6.46
N ALA A 30 -7.94 1.58 6.00
CA ALA A 30 -8.49 2.92 5.84
C ALA A 30 -9.67 2.95 4.86
N TRP A 31 -9.57 2.27 3.71
CA TRP A 31 -10.68 2.17 2.75
C TRP A 31 -11.90 1.41 3.31
N LEU A 32 -11.66 0.33 4.06
CA LEU A 32 -12.72 -0.41 4.73
C LEU A 32 -13.47 0.47 5.73
N ILE A 33 -12.72 1.19 6.58
CA ILE A 33 -13.29 2.11 7.57
C ILE A 33 -14.08 3.22 6.86
N ALA A 34 -13.52 3.85 5.82
CA ALA A 34 -14.22 4.90 5.07
C ALA A 34 -15.54 4.39 4.49
N THR A 35 -15.55 3.19 3.90
CA THR A 35 -16.76 2.56 3.35
C THR A 35 -17.81 2.33 4.44
N ILE A 36 -17.41 1.78 5.59
CA ILE A 36 -18.31 1.53 6.73
C ILE A 36 -18.89 2.84 7.25
N VAL A 37 -18.06 3.87 7.45
CA VAL A 37 -18.50 5.17 7.95
C VAL A 37 -19.51 5.79 7.01
N ILE A 38 -19.20 5.89 5.70
CA ILE A 38 -20.10 6.49 4.71
C ILE A 38 -21.43 5.74 4.64
N ALA A 39 -21.39 4.39 4.65
CA ALA A 39 -22.60 3.58 4.62
C ALA A 39 -23.46 3.74 5.90
N ALA A 40 -22.83 3.81 7.08
CA ALA A 40 -23.53 3.89 8.35
C ALA A 40 -24.08 5.28 8.66
N THR A 41 -23.38 6.35 8.28
CA THR A 41 -23.81 7.73 8.57
C THR A 41 -24.63 8.35 7.46
N GLY A 42 -24.66 7.74 6.27
CA GLY A 42 -25.29 8.34 5.08
C GLY A 42 -24.62 9.65 4.66
N ILE A 43 -23.35 9.87 5.03
CA ILE A 43 -22.63 11.10 4.68
C ILE A 43 -22.27 11.09 3.19
N GLY A 44 -22.64 12.16 2.49
CA GLY A 44 -22.35 12.35 1.07
C GLY A 44 -23.46 11.86 0.16
N SER A 45 -23.19 11.88 -1.15
CA SER A 45 -24.14 11.43 -2.17
C SER A 45 -23.97 9.93 -2.44
N THR A 46 -24.89 9.34 -3.21
CA THR A 46 -24.74 7.97 -3.72
C THR A 46 -23.39 7.77 -4.42
N SER A 47 -22.88 8.78 -5.13
CA SER A 47 -21.56 8.74 -5.78
C SER A 47 -20.41 8.64 -4.78
N THR A 48 -20.54 9.21 -3.57
CA THR A 48 -19.56 9.11 -2.49
C THR A 48 -19.45 7.66 -2.01
N LEU A 49 -20.57 6.99 -1.76
CA LEU A 49 -20.60 5.58 -1.37
C LEU A 49 -20.07 4.67 -2.49
N VAL A 50 -20.45 4.91 -3.74
CA VAL A 50 -19.93 4.14 -4.89
C VAL A 50 -18.42 4.28 -4.98
N SER A 51 -17.87 5.49 -4.84
CA SER A 51 -16.42 5.72 -4.85
C SER A 51 -15.72 5.00 -3.70
N ALA A 52 -16.32 5.01 -2.50
CA ALA A 52 -15.85 4.25 -1.33
C ALA A 52 -15.73 2.74 -1.64
N ILE A 53 -16.78 2.17 -2.22
CA ILE A 53 -16.84 0.76 -2.60
C ILE A 53 -15.81 0.42 -3.69
N ILE A 54 -15.66 1.25 -4.72
CA ILE A 54 -14.66 1.02 -5.78
C ILE A 54 -13.25 1.02 -5.21
N GLY A 55 -12.92 2.00 -4.36
CA GLY A 55 -11.61 2.00 -3.71
C GLY A 55 -11.39 0.80 -2.78
N LEU A 56 -12.44 0.31 -2.10
CA LEU A 56 -12.38 -0.92 -1.33
C LEU A 56 -12.08 -2.14 -2.22
N VAL A 57 -12.77 -2.29 -3.34
CA VAL A 57 -12.56 -3.39 -4.31
C VAL A 57 -11.12 -3.36 -4.85
N VAL A 58 -10.66 -2.18 -5.27
CA VAL A 58 -9.28 -1.99 -5.75
C VAL A 58 -8.27 -2.31 -4.65
N GLY A 59 -8.53 -1.87 -3.41
CA GLY A 59 -7.70 -2.17 -2.24
C GLY A 59 -7.58 -3.67 -1.94
N VAL A 60 -8.71 -4.40 -1.98
CA VAL A 60 -8.73 -5.87 -1.82
C VAL A 60 -7.91 -6.53 -2.93
N PHE A 61 -8.11 -6.11 -4.18
CA PHE A 61 -7.41 -6.66 -5.32
C PHE A 61 -5.89 -6.47 -5.22
N GLY A 62 -5.44 -5.22 -4.97
CA GLY A 62 -4.03 -4.90 -4.79
C GLY A 62 -3.38 -5.64 -3.61
N THR A 63 -4.08 -5.71 -2.47
CA THR A 63 -3.59 -6.44 -1.28
C THR A 63 -3.49 -7.94 -1.54
N THR A 64 -4.43 -8.52 -2.27
CA THR A 64 -4.41 -9.94 -2.65
C THR A 64 -3.20 -10.24 -3.52
N ILE A 65 -2.96 -9.45 -4.57
CA ILE A 65 -1.79 -9.60 -5.44
C ILE A 65 -0.50 -9.47 -4.62
N PHE A 66 -0.38 -8.41 -3.82
CA PHE A 66 0.80 -8.16 -3.00
C PHE A 66 1.09 -9.33 -2.06
N THR A 67 0.08 -9.84 -1.35
CA THR A 67 0.26 -10.94 -0.39
C THR A 67 0.62 -12.25 -1.08
N VAL A 68 0.06 -12.54 -2.25
CA VAL A 68 0.44 -13.70 -3.08
C VAL A 68 1.89 -13.57 -3.55
N GLN A 69 2.27 -12.41 -4.10
CA GLN A 69 3.64 -12.12 -4.54
C GLN A 69 4.62 -12.25 -3.37
N ARG A 70 4.32 -11.64 -2.23
CA ARG A 70 5.13 -11.69 -1.00
C ARG A 70 5.32 -13.12 -0.51
N ARG A 71 4.26 -13.94 -0.52
CA ARG A 71 4.34 -15.36 -0.16
C ARG A 71 5.20 -16.15 -1.14
N ALA A 72 5.08 -15.89 -2.46
CA ALA A 72 5.91 -16.52 -3.48
C ALA A 72 7.39 -16.15 -3.33
N SER A 73 7.71 -14.87 -3.12
CA SER A 73 9.09 -14.41 -2.87
C SER A 73 9.70 -15.06 -1.62
N ARG A 74 8.92 -15.20 -0.53
CA ARG A 74 9.38 -15.84 0.71
C ARG A 74 9.57 -17.36 0.55
N ARG A 75 8.82 -18.01 -0.34
CA ARG A 75 8.98 -19.43 -0.68
C ARG A 75 10.18 -19.70 -1.58
N GLY A 76 10.83 -18.65 -2.10
CA GLY A 76 11.98 -18.78 -3.01
C GLY A 76 11.59 -19.33 -4.37
N ASP A 77 10.36 -19.05 -4.83
CA ASP A 77 9.86 -19.58 -6.09
C ASP A 77 10.79 -19.12 -7.24
N ARG A 78 11.30 -20.09 -8.01
CA ARG A 78 12.43 -19.95 -8.96
C ARG A 78 12.17 -18.98 -10.13
N ALA A 79 10.99 -18.37 -10.21
CA ALA A 79 10.63 -17.41 -11.25
C ALA A 79 11.21 -16.01 -11.04
N ALA A 80 11.84 -15.73 -9.89
CA ALA A 80 12.63 -14.52 -9.71
C ALA A 80 13.81 -14.57 -10.68
N GLN A 81 13.90 -13.60 -11.61
CA GLN A 81 15.05 -13.40 -12.48
C GLN A 81 16.32 -13.33 -11.62
N ARG A 82 17.04 -14.45 -11.55
CA ARG A 82 18.42 -14.47 -11.10
C ARG A 82 19.21 -13.77 -12.20
N GLY A 83 20.02 -12.79 -11.81
CA GLY A 83 20.58 -11.77 -12.69
C GLY A 83 20.98 -12.27 -14.07
N LEU A 84 20.58 -11.52 -15.08
CA LEU A 84 21.30 -11.48 -16.35
C LEU A 84 22.64 -10.84 -16.03
N ASN A 85 23.63 -11.69 -15.76
CA ASN A 85 25.04 -11.30 -15.84
C ASN A 85 25.42 -11.17 -17.32
#